data_AF-A0A932JMG7-F1
#
_entry.id   AF-A0A932JMG7-F1
#
_cell.length_a   1.000
_cell.length_b   1.000
_cell.length_c   1.000
_cell.angle_alpha   90.00
_cell.angle_beta   90.00
_cell.angle_gamma   90.00
#
_symmetry.space_group_name_H-M   'P 1'
#
loop_
_entity.id
_entity.type
_entity.pdbx_description
1 polymer ?
#
loop_
_entity_poly.entity_id
_entity_poly.type
_entity_poly.pdbx_seq_one_letter_code
_entity_poly.pdbx_strand_id
1 'polypeptide(L)'
;SAKKNATALCKTSGLLTRGFFQIIAGVFVAVMRFLTTSDEHSQKNLFDSLRREFGARVLLFMRSFERVVGAQVSISIANTFLTALFLYLMGFPFQTFLTLTAFVCGLVPIVGNIISNTFIVAAGLTVSVQLAMFGLAYLVIIHKLEYLLNSRIVGESIDTPMWMTLIGLIAGEAVMGVPGVILASALLHYVREELRAIKA
;
A
#
# COMPACT_ATOMS: atom_id res chain seq x y z
N SER A 1 31.80 9.90 38.46
CA SER A 1 31.38 8.61 37.88
C SER A 1 30.31 8.69 36.80
N ALA A 2 29.30 9.57 36.86
CA ALA A 2 28.18 9.58 35.89
C ALA A 2 28.56 9.81 34.41
N LYS A 3 29.54 10.66 34.11
CA LYS A 3 29.98 10.97 32.72
C LYS A 3 30.66 9.78 31.98
N LYS A 4 31.30 8.86 32.71
CA LYS A 4 31.94 7.66 32.12
C LYS A 4 30.91 6.58 31.75
N ASN A 5 29.80 6.49 32.48
CA ASN A 5 28.73 5.53 32.20
C ASN A 5 27.86 5.98 31.00
N ALA A 6 27.61 7.29 30.86
CA ALA A 6 26.85 7.84 29.73
C ALA A 6 27.58 7.68 28.38
N THR A 7 28.91 7.79 28.38
CA THR A 7 29.73 7.61 27.17
C THR A 7 29.89 6.13 26.78
N ALA A 8 29.88 5.21 27.75
CA ALA A 8 29.85 3.78 27.49
C ALA A 8 28.50 3.35 26.88
N LEU A 9 27.36 3.81 27.42
CA LEU A 9 26.03 3.52 26.89
C LEU A 9 25.82 4.04 25.45
N CYS A 10 26.33 5.24 25.14
CA CYS A 10 26.23 5.82 23.81
C CYS A 10 27.15 5.13 22.77
N LYS A 11 28.32 4.61 23.19
CA LYS A 11 29.16 3.77 22.33
C LYS A 11 28.53 2.40 22.06
N THR A 12 27.91 1.78 23.08
CA THR A 12 27.27 0.46 22.94
C THR A 12 26.02 0.54 22.07
N SER A 13 25.21 1.61 22.17
CA SER A 13 24.06 1.82 21.29
C SER A 13 24.45 2.04 19.83
N GLY A 14 25.55 2.78 19.59
CA GLY A 14 26.11 2.98 18.24
C GLY A 14 26.69 1.71 17.61
N LEU A 15 27.24 0.80 18.42
CA LEU A 15 27.75 -0.50 17.95
C LEU A 15 26.62 -1.47 17.60
N LEU A 16 25.57 -1.51 18.42
CA LEU A 16 24.40 -2.37 18.19
C LEU A 16 23.62 -1.95 16.95
N THR A 17 23.42 -0.64 16.74
CA THR A 17 22.78 -0.13 15.52
C THR A 17 23.63 -0.41 14.28
N ARG A 18 24.94 -0.17 14.33
CA ARG A 18 25.84 -0.52 13.20
C ARG A 18 25.83 -2.03 12.87
N GLY A 19 25.84 -2.90 13.88
CA GLY A 19 25.75 -4.35 13.68
C GLY A 19 24.42 -4.77 13.06
N PHE A 20 23.31 -4.19 13.50
CA PHE A 20 21.99 -4.44 12.92
C PHE A 20 21.91 -4.04 11.45
N PHE A 21 22.42 -2.84 11.09
CA PHE A 21 22.45 -2.39 9.70
C PHE A 21 23.40 -3.23 8.82
N GLN A 22 24.52 -3.71 9.34
CA GLN A 22 25.44 -4.59 8.61
C GLN A 22 24.84 -5.98 8.36
N ILE A 23 24.05 -6.51 9.29
CA ILE A 23 23.34 -7.79 9.10
C ILE A 23 22.26 -7.61 8.03
N ILE A 24 21.47 -6.54 8.08
CA ILE A 24 20.45 -6.25 7.06
C ILE A 24 21.10 -6.05 5.69
N ALA A 25 22.16 -5.25 5.60
CA ALA A 25 22.88 -5.04 4.35
C ALA A 25 23.56 -6.32 3.85
N GLY A 26 24.11 -7.14 4.75
CA GLY A 26 24.72 -8.43 4.42
C GLY A 26 23.70 -9.45 3.90
N VAL A 27 22.53 -9.55 4.52
CA VAL A 27 21.41 -10.38 4.05
C VAL A 27 20.91 -9.87 2.70
N PHE A 28 20.75 -8.56 2.55
CA PHE A 28 20.33 -7.95 1.29
C PHE A 28 21.33 -8.21 0.16
N VAL A 29 22.63 -8.03 0.42
CA VAL A 29 23.70 -8.33 -0.56
C VAL A 29 23.80 -9.83 -0.83
N ALA A 30 23.62 -10.70 0.16
CA ALA A 30 23.61 -12.15 -0.03
C ALA A 30 22.41 -12.61 -0.88
N VAL A 31 21.22 -12.06 -0.63
CA VAL A 31 20.02 -12.30 -1.42
C VAL A 31 20.20 -11.75 -2.84
N MET A 32 20.70 -10.53 -3.00
CA MET A 32 20.98 -9.96 -4.31
C MET A 32 22.03 -10.76 -5.07
N ARG A 33 23.12 -11.20 -4.42
CA ARG A 33 24.17 -12.02 -5.01
C ARG A 33 23.65 -13.41 -5.37
N PHE A 34 22.81 -14.02 -4.52
CA PHE A 34 22.12 -15.26 -4.83
C PHE A 34 21.20 -15.12 -6.05
N LEU A 35 20.53 -13.98 -6.21
CA LEU A 35 19.70 -13.70 -7.37
C LEU A 35 20.52 -13.39 -8.64
N THR A 36 21.75 -12.87 -8.50
CA THR A 36 22.63 -12.46 -9.63
C THR A 36 23.73 -13.43 -9.99
N THR A 37 24.07 -14.44 -9.17
CA THR A 37 24.98 -15.51 -9.61
C THR A 37 24.25 -16.44 -10.56
N SER A 38 24.31 -16.05 -11.83
CA SER A 38 24.26 -16.89 -13.01
C SER A 38 25.63 -17.57 -13.16
N ASP A 39 25.93 -18.58 -12.33
CA ASP A 39 27.08 -19.43 -12.61
C ASP A 39 26.67 -20.47 -13.64
N GLU A 40 27.33 -20.39 -14.79
CA GLU A 40 27.08 -21.12 -16.04
C GLU A 40 27.43 -22.62 -16.00
N HIS A 41 27.63 -23.22 -14.82
CA HIS A 41 27.89 -24.65 -14.72
C HIS A 41 27.38 -25.18 -13.38
N SER A 42 26.36 -26.04 -13.41
CA SER A 42 26.36 -27.35 -12.75
C SER A 42 24.95 -27.87 -12.42
N GLN A 43 24.61 -28.97 -13.11
CA GLN A 43 23.61 -30.00 -12.78
C GLN A 43 22.11 -29.62 -12.87
N LYS A 44 21.37 -30.42 -13.66
CA LYS A 44 19.90 -30.45 -13.78
C LYS A 44 19.28 -30.90 -12.45
N ASN A 45 19.37 -30.06 -11.42
CA ASN A 45 18.85 -30.36 -10.10
C ASN A 45 17.43 -29.78 -9.97
N LEU A 46 16.58 -30.50 -9.23
CA LEU A 46 15.28 -30.02 -8.75
C LEU A 46 15.34 -28.60 -8.19
N PHE A 47 16.47 -28.22 -7.59
CA PHE A 47 16.76 -26.87 -7.09
C PHE A 47 16.74 -25.79 -8.18
N ASP A 48 17.20 -26.08 -9.40
CA ASP A 48 17.19 -25.10 -10.49
C ASP A 48 15.78 -24.95 -11.08
N SER A 49 14.99 -26.04 -11.09
CA SER A 49 13.56 -25.98 -11.45
C SER A 49 12.74 -25.22 -10.39
N LEU A 50 12.98 -25.50 -9.10
CA LEU A 50 12.38 -24.76 -7.98
C LEU A 50 12.77 -23.27 -7.99
N ARG A 51 14.04 -22.95 -8.28
CA ARG A 51 14.52 -21.56 -8.38
C ARG A 51 13.85 -20.82 -9.53
N ARG A 52 13.67 -21.47 -10.68
CA ARG A 52 12.96 -20.89 -11.84
C ARG A 52 11.49 -20.66 -11.54
N GLU A 53 10.80 -21.64 -10.96
CA GLU A 53 9.39 -21.48 -10.58
C GLU A 53 9.19 -20.43 -9.50
N PHE A 54 10.03 -20.42 -8.46
CA PHE A 54 9.99 -19.41 -7.41
C PHE A 54 10.28 -18.02 -7.97
N GLY A 55 11.29 -17.89 -8.83
CA GLY A 55 11.63 -16.64 -9.50
C GLY A 55 10.48 -16.12 -10.37
N ALA A 56 9.82 -17.01 -11.14
CA ALA A 56 8.65 -16.65 -11.94
C ALA A 56 7.49 -16.14 -11.08
N ARG A 57 7.19 -16.83 -9.97
CA ARG A 57 6.14 -16.44 -9.01
C ARG A 57 6.44 -15.10 -8.33
N VAL A 58 7.69 -14.89 -7.89
CA VAL A 58 8.12 -13.61 -7.31
C VAL A 58 8.00 -12.48 -8.34
N LEU A 59 8.39 -12.71 -9.60
CA LEU A 59 8.30 -11.70 -10.65
C LEU A 59 6.85 -11.34 -10.98
N LEU A 60 5.96 -12.33 -11.02
CA LEU A 60 4.51 -12.13 -11.18
C LEU A 60 3.92 -11.35 -10.01
N PHE A 61 4.30 -11.68 -8.77
CA PHE A 61 3.90 -10.93 -7.59
C PHE A 61 4.37 -9.47 -7.66
N MET A 62 5.64 -9.22 -8.02
CA MET A 62 6.17 -7.86 -8.13
C MET A 62 5.45 -7.04 -9.19
N ARG A 63 5.14 -7.64 -10.36
CA ARG A 63 4.34 -6.99 -11.41
C ARG A 63 2.91 -6.69 -10.95
N SER A 64 2.29 -7.63 -10.25
CA SER A 64 0.96 -7.44 -9.63
C SER A 64 0.99 -6.30 -8.59
N PHE A 65 2.01 -6.27 -7.74
CA PHE A 65 2.20 -5.24 -6.73
C PHE A 65 2.40 -3.86 -7.37
N GLU A 66 3.29 -3.74 -8.34
CA GLU A 66 3.54 -2.49 -9.07
C GLU A 66 2.27 -1.97 -9.75
N ARG A 67 1.51 -2.86 -10.40
CA ARG A 67 0.23 -2.51 -11.04
C ARG A 67 -0.80 -2.00 -10.03
N VAL A 68 -0.97 -2.69 -8.90
CA VAL A 68 -1.95 -2.31 -7.86
C VAL A 68 -1.54 -1.00 -7.17
N VAL A 69 -0.28 -0.88 -6.75
CA VAL A 69 0.22 0.33 -6.08
C VAL A 69 0.23 1.52 -7.04
N GLY A 70 0.66 1.34 -8.29
CA GLY A 70 0.66 2.39 -9.30
C GLY A 70 -0.74 2.90 -9.63
N ALA A 71 -1.72 1.98 -9.71
CA ALA A 71 -3.13 2.35 -9.84
C ALA A 71 -3.64 3.10 -8.60
N GLN A 72 -3.36 2.60 -7.40
CA GLN A 72 -3.80 3.20 -6.14
C GLN A 72 -3.24 4.61 -5.94
N VAL A 73 -1.96 4.84 -6.26
CA VAL A 73 -1.33 6.17 -6.20
C VAL A 73 -2.01 7.12 -7.18
N SER A 74 -2.26 6.68 -8.42
CA SER A 74 -2.93 7.50 -9.44
C SER A 74 -4.35 7.89 -9.01
N ILE A 75 -5.10 6.94 -8.44
CA ILE A 75 -6.44 7.16 -7.89
C ILE A 75 -6.39 8.13 -6.70
N SER A 76 -5.46 7.92 -5.76
CA SER A 76 -5.31 8.78 -4.58
C SER A 76 -4.99 10.22 -4.96
N ILE A 77 -4.11 10.45 -5.95
CA ILE A 77 -3.79 11.80 -6.45
C ILE A 77 -5.03 12.46 -7.04
N ALA A 78 -5.78 11.76 -7.90
CA ALA A 78 -6.99 12.30 -8.49
C ALA A 78 -8.05 12.64 -7.43
N ASN A 79 -8.26 11.74 -6.47
CA ASN A 79 -9.18 11.96 -5.35
C ASN A 79 -8.75 13.16 -4.48
N THR A 80 -7.48 13.23 -4.14
CA THR A 80 -6.90 14.32 -3.34
C THR A 80 -7.06 15.67 -4.04
N PHE A 81 -6.78 15.73 -5.34
CA PHE A 81 -6.92 16.96 -6.12
C PHE A 81 -8.36 17.47 -6.11
N LEU A 82 -9.33 16.57 -6.36
CA LEU A 82 -10.74 16.93 -6.31
C LEU A 82 -11.20 17.28 -4.90
N THR A 83 -10.66 16.61 -3.88
CA THR A 83 -10.98 16.87 -2.47
C THR A 83 -10.47 18.24 -2.05
N ALA A 84 -9.24 18.58 -2.44
CA ALA A 84 -8.69 19.90 -2.25
C ALA A 84 -9.58 20.95 -2.92
N LEU A 85 -9.92 20.76 -4.20
CA LEU A 85 -10.76 21.71 -4.93
C LEU A 85 -12.11 21.93 -4.24
N PHE A 86 -12.78 20.86 -3.82
CA PHE A 86 -14.04 20.92 -3.10
C PHE A 86 -13.91 21.68 -1.77
N LEU A 87 -12.93 21.32 -0.93
CA LEU A 87 -12.76 21.91 0.39
C LEU A 87 -12.43 23.40 0.33
N TYR A 88 -11.59 23.81 -0.62
CA TYR A 88 -11.21 25.21 -0.83
C TYR A 88 -12.37 26.04 -1.38
N LEU A 89 -13.15 25.51 -2.34
CA LEU A 89 -14.31 26.21 -2.89
C LEU A 89 -15.46 26.36 -1.88
N MET A 90 -15.68 25.34 -1.04
CA MET A 90 -16.74 25.36 -0.03
C MET A 90 -16.33 26.04 1.27
N GLY A 91 -15.06 26.46 1.41
CA GLY A 91 -14.59 27.15 2.60
C GLY A 91 -14.58 26.28 3.85
N PHE A 92 -14.28 24.97 3.73
CA PHE A 92 -14.16 24.09 4.89
C PHE A 92 -13.05 24.54 5.85
N PRO A 93 -13.12 24.22 7.14
CA PRO A 93 -12.01 24.43 8.06
C PRO A 93 -10.94 23.36 7.84
N PHE A 94 -9.69 23.66 8.19
CA PHE A 94 -8.57 22.70 8.14
C PHE A 94 -8.36 22.03 6.77
N GLN A 95 -8.59 22.77 5.67
CA GLN A 95 -8.55 22.27 4.28
C GLN A 95 -7.24 21.54 3.95
N THR A 96 -6.09 22.11 4.35
CA THR A 96 -4.78 21.50 4.14
C THR A 96 -4.64 20.17 4.88
N PHE A 97 -5.12 20.08 6.12
CA PHE A 97 -5.07 18.86 6.91
C PHE A 97 -5.99 17.78 6.35
N LEU A 98 -7.23 18.13 5.98
CA LEU A 98 -8.18 17.22 5.36
C LEU A 98 -7.69 16.71 4.00
N THR A 99 -7.08 17.60 3.20
CA THR A 99 -6.48 17.22 1.90
C THR A 99 -5.31 16.26 2.10
N LEU A 100 -4.40 16.55 3.05
CA LEU A 100 -3.27 15.66 3.35
C LEU A 100 -3.75 14.31 3.88
N THR A 101 -4.77 14.32 4.74
CA THR A 101 -5.41 13.11 5.25
C THR A 101 -6.03 12.30 4.13
N ALA A 102 -6.76 12.95 3.21
CA ALA A 102 -7.34 12.29 2.04
C ALA A 102 -6.28 11.64 1.16
N PHE A 103 -5.13 12.29 0.97
CA PHE A 103 -4.01 11.71 0.24
C PHE A 103 -3.41 10.49 0.93
N VAL A 104 -3.03 10.64 2.21
CA VAL A 104 -2.36 9.58 2.97
C VAL A 104 -3.31 8.39 3.16
N CYS A 105 -4.55 8.64 3.58
CA CYS A 105 -5.55 7.61 3.72
C CYS A 105 -5.88 6.99 2.36
N GLY A 106 -6.01 7.77 1.29
CA GLY A 106 -6.29 7.29 -0.07
C GLY A 106 -5.26 6.31 -0.64
N LEU A 107 -4.06 6.22 -0.08
CA LEU A 107 -3.08 5.18 -0.42
C LEU A 107 -3.44 3.80 0.14
N VAL A 108 -4.29 3.74 1.17
CA VAL A 108 -4.77 2.50 1.77
C VAL A 108 -6.08 2.08 1.08
N PRO A 109 -6.09 0.94 0.36
CA PRO A 109 -7.28 0.51 -0.36
C PRO A 109 -8.49 0.33 0.57
N ILE A 110 -9.67 0.80 0.14
CA ILE A 110 -10.97 0.69 0.82
C ILE A 110 -11.04 1.45 2.15
N VAL A 111 -10.20 1.10 3.13
CA VAL A 111 -10.17 1.66 4.48
C VAL A 111 -9.85 3.15 4.45
N GLY A 112 -8.93 3.54 3.57
CA GLY A 112 -8.51 4.93 3.38
C GLY A 112 -9.65 5.90 3.14
N ASN A 113 -10.53 5.53 2.22
CA ASN A 113 -11.65 6.37 1.85
C ASN A 113 -12.69 6.45 2.97
N ILE A 114 -12.95 5.36 3.69
CA ILE A 114 -13.86 5.38 4.85
C ILE A 114 -13.36 6.37 5.91
N ILE A 115 -12.06 6.31 6.23
CA ILE A 115 -11.45 7.20 7.22
C ILE A 115 -11.51 8.66 6.75
N SER A 116 -11.02 8.94 5.54
CA SER A 116 -11.01 10.30 4.96
C SER A 116 -12.42 10.91 4.92
N ASN A 117 -13.39 10.14 4.45
CA ASN A 117 -14.79 10.54 4.34
C ASN A 117 -15.40 10.88 5.70
N THR A 118 -15.07 10.09 6.73
CA THR A 118 -15.51 10.34 8.11
C THR A 118 -14.99 11.68 8.60
N PHE A 119 -13.71 11.98 8.35
CA PHE A 119 -13.12 13.28 8.71
C PHE A 119 -13.76 14.46 7.97
N ILE A 120 -14.03 14.32 6.67
CA ILE A 120 -14.66 15.39 5.87
C ILE A 120 -16.08 15.69 6.39
N VAL A 121 -16.90 14.66 6.64
CA VAL A 121 -18.26 14.86 7.16
C VAL A 121 -18.23 15.43 8.58
N ALA A 122 -17.35 14.92 9.44
CA ALA A 122 -17.16 15.46 10.79
C ALA A 122 -16.76 16.94 10.76
N ALA A 123 -15.81 17.32 9.90
CA ALA A 123 -15.40 18.72 9.74
C ALA A 123 -16.50 19.61 9.14
N GLY A 124 -17.40 19.06 8.32
CA GLY A 124 -18.58 19.79 7.84
C GLY A 124 -19.56 20.07 8.97
N LEU A 125 -19.83 19.05 9.80
CA LEU A 125 -20.76 19.14 10.94
C LEU A 125 -20.28 20.13 12.01
N THR A 126 -18.98 20.33 12.19
CA THR A 126 -18.46 21.33 13.16
C THR A 126 -18.72 22.76 12.73
N VAL A 127 -18.95 23.02 11.44
CA VAL A 127 -19.26 24.36 10.92
C VAL A 127 -20.75 24.56 10.72
N SER A 128 -21.39 23.69 9.94
CA SER A 128 -22.84 23.74 9.74
C SER A 128 -23.39 22.46 9.12
N VAL A 129 -24.66 22.15 9.42
CA VAL A 129 -25.37 21.02 8.81
C VAL A 129 -25.42 21.15 7.29
N GLN A 130 -25.51 22.37 6.76
CA GLN A 130 -25.54 22.61 5.32
C GLN A 130 -24.21 22.24 4.63
N LEU A 131 -23.06 22.57 5.26
CA LEU A 131 -21.76 22.16 4.76
C LEU A 131 -21.57 20.64 4.84
N ALA A 132 -22.08 20.00 5.90
CA ALA A 132 -22.08 18.54 6.02
C ALA A 132 -22.89 17.87 4.91
N MET A 133 -24.04 18.44 4.52
CA MET A 133 -24.86 17.95 3.40
C MET A 133 -24.12 18.06 2.06
N PHE A 134 -23.43 19.19 1.82
CA PHE A 134 -22.57 19.33 0.64
C PHE A 134 -21.40 18.33 0.66
N GLY A 135 -20.80 18.09 1.82
CA GLY A 135 -19.79 17.05 2.02
C GLY A 135 -20.34 15.67 1.67
N LEU A 136 -21.52 15.32 2.16
CA LEU A 136 -22.16 14.03 1.87
C LEU A 136 -22.43 13.84 0.37
N ALA A 137 -22.93 14.88 -0.30
CA ALA A 137 -23.15 14.86 -1.74
C ALA A 137 -21.84 14.69 -2.52
N TYR A 138 -20.80 15.42 -2.11
CA TYR A 138 -19.45 15.32 -2.67
C TYR A 138 -18.88 13.90 -2.52
N LEU A 139 -19.03 13.29 -1.35
CA LEU A 139 -18.59 11.91 -1.07
C LEU A 139 -19.21 10.90 -2.05
N VAL A 140 -20.52 11.01 -2.32
CA VAL A 140 -21.21 10.12 -3.27
C VAL A 140 -20.64 10.27 -4.69
N ILE A 141 -20.38 11.52 -5.11
CA ILE A 141 -19.83 11.82 -6.44
C ILE A 141 -18.40 11.29 -6.56
N ILE A 142 -17.55 11.53 -5.55
CA ILE A 142 -16.17 11.06 -5.55
C ILE A 142 -16.10 9.54 -5.56
N HIS A 143 -16.95 8.87 -4.80
CA HIS A 143 -16.91 7.42 -4.72
C HIS A 143 -17.31 6.77 -6.06
N LYS A 144 -18.29 7.37 -6.76
CA LYS A 144 -18.65 6.99 -8.14
C LYS A 144 -17.49 7.22 -9.11
N LEU A 145 -16.81 8.36 -8.98
CA LEU A 145 -15.69 8.72 -9.83
C LEU A 145 -14.49 7.80 -9.60
N GLU A 146 -14.18 7.46 -8.35
CA GLU A 146 -13.16 6.48 -8.00
C GLU A 146 -13.43 5.13 -8.64
N TYR A 147 -14.68 4.64 -8.57
CA TYR A 147 -15.07 3.40 -9.23
C TYR A 147 -14.83 3.46 -10.76
N LEU A 148 -15.13 4.61 -11.37
CA LEU A 148 -14.87 4.83 -12.80
C LEU A 148 -13.38 4.90 -13.13
N LEU A 149 -12.57 5.54 -12.28
CA LEU A 149 -11.12 5.57 -12.42
C LEU A 149 -10.51 4.19 -12.25
N ASN A 150 -11.01 3.41 -11.28
CA ASN A 150 -10.60 2.04 -11.06
C ASN A 150 -10.91 1.19 -12.30
N SER A 151 -12.10 1.29 -12.89
CA SER A 151 -12.41 0.56 -14.12
C SER A 151 -11.55 1.00 -15.32
N ARG A 152 -11.24 2.30 -15.44
CA ARG A 152 -10.37 2.86 -16.49
C ARG A 152 -8.90 2.45 -16.37
N ILE A 153 -8.35 2.45 -15.16
CA ILE A 153 -6.92 2.20 -14.90
C ILE A 153 -6.66 0.70 -14.81
N VAL A 154 -7.57 -0.05 -14.21
CA VAL A 154 -7.39 -1.47 -13.90
C VAL A 154 -8.05 -2.38 -14.95
N GLY A 155 -8.94 -1.84 -15.80
CA GLY A 155 -9.65 -2.58 -16.84
C GLY A 155 -10.76 -3.49 -16.27
N GLU A 156 -11.78 -3.80 -17.08
CA GLU A 156 -13.02 -4.53 -16.72
C GLU A 156 -12.84 -5.97 -16.15
N SER A 157 -11.62 -6.40 -15.82
CA SER A 157 -11.30 -7.81 -15.53
C SER A 157 -11.04 -8.12 -14.06
N ILE A 158 -11.44 -7.28 -13.10
CA ILE A 158 -11.25 -7.55 -11.66
C ILE A 158 -12.59 -7.65 -10.94
N ASP A 159 -13.33 -8.69 -11.26
CA ASP A 159 -14.53 -9.06 -10.50
C ASP A 159 -14.11 -9.91 -9.30
N THR A 160 -13.33 -9.32 -8.37
CA THR A 160 -12.93 -10.03 -7.15
C THR A 160 -14.01 -9.73 -6.12
N PRO A 161 -14.64 -10.73 -5.50
CA PRO A 161 -15.70 -10.48 -4.54
C PRO A 161 -15.19 -9.56 -3.41
N MET A 162 -15.91 -8.46 -3.15
CA MET A 162 -15.50 -7.44 -2.17
C MET A 162 -15.18 -8.03 -0.79
N TRP A 163 -15.94 -9.05 -0.37
CA TRP A 163 -15.71 -9.75 0.89
C TRP A 163 -14.36 -10.47 0.96
N MET A 164 -13.86 -10.99 -0.17
CA MET A 164 -12.56 -11.68 -0.23
C MET A 164 -11.41 -10.68 -0.09
N THR A 165 -11.55 -9.51 -0.71
CA THR A 165 -10.62 -8.39 -0.55
C THR A 165 -10.61 -7.88 0.89
N LEU A 166 -11.78 -7.71 1.51
CA LEU A 166 -11.92 -7.32 2.92
C LEU A 166 -11.21 -8.28 3.88
N ILE A 167 -11.44 -9.59 3.73
CA ILE A 167 -10.77 -10.59 4.57
C ILE A 167 -9.25 -10.55 4.35
N GLY A 168 -8.79 -10.41 3.10
CA GLY A 168 -7.37 -10.26 2.79
C GLY A 168 -6.76 -9.04 3.48
N LEU A 169 -7.44 -7.89 3.44
CA LEU A 169 -6.99 -6.66 4.08
C LEU A 169 -6.91 -6.82 5.61
N ILE A 170 -7.93 -7.39 6.25
CA ILE A 170 -7.95 -7.63 7.71
C ILE A 170 -6.85 -8.60 8.11
N ALA A 171 -6.64 -9.67 7.34
CA ALA A 171 -5.55 -10.62 7.58
C ALA A 171 -4.18 -9.94 7.42
N GLY A 172 -4.01 -9.12 6.38
CA GLY A 172 -2.80 -8.34 6.17
C GLY A 172 -2.53 -7.36 7.32
N GLU A 173 -3.55 -6.64 7.77
CA GLU A 173 -3.49 -5.76 8.94
C GLU A 173 -3.05 -6.53 10.19
N ALA A 174 -3.64 -7.69 10.45
CA ALA A 174 -3.32 -8.50 11.63
C ALA A 174 -1.87 -9.00 11.66
N VAL A 175 -1.25 -9.23 10.48
CA VAL A 175 0.12 -9.77 10.38
C VAL A 175 1.17 -8.66 10.42
N MET A 176 0.97 -7.56 9.68
CA MET A 176 2.00 -6.51 9.50
C MET A 176 1.49 -5.09 9.68
N GLY A 177 0.22 -4.87 10.04
CA GLY A 177 -0.41 -3.55 10.12
C GLY A 177 -0.63 -2.91 8.74
N VAL A 178 -0.45 -1.58 8.65
CA VAL A 178 -0.67 -0.80 7.41
C VAL A 178 0.09 -1.34 6.19
N PRO A 179 1.39 -1.71 6.28
CA PRO A 179 2.08 -2.37 5.17
C PRO A 179 1.43 -3.68 4.71
N GLY A 180 0.89 -4.45 5.66
CA GLY A 180 0.21 -5.71 5.37
C GLY A 180 -1.10 -5.54 4.61
N VAL A 181 -1.83 -4.44 4.86
CA VAL A 181 -3.04 -4.06 4.10
C VAL A 181 -2.71 -3.79 2.63
N ILE A 182 -1.63 -3.04 2.38
CA ILE A 182 -1.16 -2.73 1.01
C ILE A 182 -0.70 -4.02 0.30
N LEU A 183 0.09 -4.84 0.98
CA LEU A 183 0.58 -6.12 0.46
C LEU A 183 -0.55 -7.12 0.21
N ALA A 184 -1.57 -7.17 1.08
CA ALA A 184 -2.71 -8.06 0.94
C ALA A 184 -3.47 -7.81 -0.37
N SER A 185 -3.67 -6.55 -0.75
CA SER A 185 -4.31 -6.19 -2.03
C SER A 185 -3.52 -6.74 -3.23
N ALA A 186 -2.19 -6.55 -3.22
CA ALA A 186 -1.32 -7.08 -4.26
C ALA A 186 -1.25 -8.61 -4.28
N LEU A 187 -1.22 -9.26 -3.11
CA LEU A 187 -1.23 -10.72 -2.98
C LEU A 187 -2.53 -11.31 -3.53
N LEU A 188 -3.67 -10.69 -3.23
CA LEU A 188 -4.97 -11.13 -3.74
C LEU A 188 -5.03 -11.05 -5.28
N HIS A 189 -4.46 -9.99 -5.85
CA HIS A 189 -4.31 -9.84 -7.30
C HIS A 189 -3.41 -10.92 -7.90
N TYR A 190 -2.24 -11.15 -7.28
CA TYR A 190 -1.27 -12.15 -7.72
C TYR A 190 -1.85 -13.58 -7.72
N VAL A 191 -2.47 -14.00 -6.61
CA VAL A 191 -3.10 -15.33 -6.49
C VAL A 191 -4.16 -15.54 -7.57
N ARG A 192 -4.90 -14.49 -7.91
CA ARG A 192 -5.90 -14.55 -8.98
C ARG A 192 -5.27 -14.70 -10.36
N GLU A 193 -4.19 -13.96 -10.64
CA GLU A 193 -3.48 -14.02 -11.93
C GLU A 193 -2.93 -15.44 -12.15
N GLU A 194 -2.40 -16.08 -11.11
CA GLU A 194 -1.99 -17.49 -11.09
C GLU A 194 -3.16 -18.46 -11.33
N LEU A 195 -4.28 -18.28 -10.63
CA LEU A 195 -5.47 -19.13 -10.82
C LEU A 195 -6.05 -19.04 -12.24
N ARG A 196 -5.93 -17.89 -12.89
CA ARG A 196 -6.32 -17.72 -14.30
C ARG A 196 -5.37 -18.45 -15.24
N ALA A 197 -4.07 -18.42 -14.96
CA ALA A 197 -3.07 -19.11 -15.76
C ALA A 197 -3.22 -20.66 -15.72
N ILE A 198 -3.82 -21.22 -14.66
CA ILE A 198 -4.06 -22.66 -14.52
C ILE A 198 -5.36 -23.10 -15.23
N LYS A 199 -6.34 -22.19 -15.39
CA LYS A 199 -7.64 -22.48 -16.02
C LYS A 199 -7.65 -22.30 -17.54
N ALA A 200 -6.60 -21.74 -18.13
CA ALA A 200 -6.42 -21.54 -19.57
C ALA A 200 -5.57 -22.66 -20.17
#